data_AF-A0A6N7FK95-F1
#
_entry.id   AF-A0A6N7FK95-F1
#
_cell.length_a   1.000
_cell.length_b   1.000
_cell.length_c   1.000
_cell.angle_alpha   90.00
_cell.angle_beta   90.00
_cell.angle_gamma   90.00
#
_symmetry.space_group_name_H-M   'P 1'
#
loop_
_entity.id
_entity.type
_entity.pdbx_description
1 polymer ?
#
loop_
_entity_poly.entity_id
_entity_poly.type
_entity_poly.pdbx_seq_one_letter_code
_entity_poly.pdbx_strand_id
1 'polypeptide(L)'
;MPTVGSIMGLPQYSEVEGMGEVRALLDEALATGDDGALRAALMAGSRLPGPRMSLEFVARFAVSVGELVQRPDPPVGALEPLLDGWAALGPEEAPGDRPEVVLPCAAVASYGEVGAVRPDWWPDEVAKLRQAAGDARWRVRELVAAAMQRLLEADWDRTIEELRGWAEARGPLVVRAAAASAAEPRLLASPARAEAALDVQRRAVATFAAQPAEVRRTEAVRALRQALGFTISVAVAATGDFRLLDVLAASDDKDLRWVARENLRKKRLAPWPEDIARLRALAS
;
A
#
# COMPACT_ATOMS: atom_id res chain seq x y z
N MET A 1 13.91 -8.61 11.42
CA MET A 1 12.76 -8.07 10.68
C MET A 1 11.52 -8.84 11.11
N PRO A 2 10.52 -8.22 11.75
CA PRO A 2 9.31 -8.93 12.09
C PRO A 2 8.50 -9.17 10.81
N THR A 3 8.20 -10.44 10.57
CA THR A 3 7.39 -10.94 9.47
C THR A 3 5.95 -10.41 9.56
N VAL A 4 5.52 -9.67 8.55
CA VAL A 4 4.11 -9.32 8.32
C VAL A 4 3.40 -10.58 7.79
N GLY A 5 2.80 -11.32 8.72
CA GLY A 5 1.87 -12.41 8.45
C GLY A 5 0.51 -12.05 9.05
N SER A 6 -0.54 -12.38 8.32
CA SER A 6 -1.95 -12.01 8.54
C SER A 6 -2.33 -10.59 8.14
N ILE A 7 -2.90 -10.51 6.95
CA ILE A 7 -3.71 -9.40 6.46
C ILE A 7 -5.00 -9.39 7.26
N MET A 8 -5.30 -8.22 7.81
CA MET A 8 -6.49 -7.95 8.60
C MET A 8 -7.74 -8.18 7.74
N GLY A 9 -8.60 -9.11 8.16
CA GLY A 9 -10.01 -8.95 7.87
C GLY A 9 -10.49 -7.72 8.61
N LEU A 10 -11.13 -6.77 7.92
CA LEU A 10 -11.82 -5.68 8.58
C LEU A 10 -12.87 -6.30 9.52
N PRO A 11 -12.84 -6.04 10.83
CA PRO A 11 -13.85 -6.54 11.73
C PRO A 11 -15.22 -6.02 11.28
N GLN A 12 -16.28 -6.78 11.55
CA GLN A 12 -17.62 -6.20 11.62
C GLN A 12 -17.52 -4.93 12.45
N TYR A 13 -17.91 -3.81 11.84
CA TYR A 13 -17.69 -2.45 12.29
C TYR A 13 -18.21 -2.18 13.72
N SER A 14 -17.48 -2.60 14.75
CA SER A 14 -17.61 -2.02 16.09
C SER A 14 -17.32 -0.52 15.97
N GLU A 15 -18.07 0.30 16.70
CA GLU A 15 -17.74 1.71 16.85
C GLU A 15 -16.31 1.80 17.36
N VAL A 16 -15.41 2.34 16.53
CA VAL A 16 -14.06 2.64 16.97
C VAL A 16 -14.22 3.82 17.91
N GLU A 17 -13.95 3.61 19.20
CA GLU A 17 -14.05 4.62 20.23
C GLU A 17 -13.35 5.92 19.78
N GLY A 18 -14.03 7.06 19.92
CA GLY A 18 -13.56 8.36 19.45
C GLY A 18 -13.83 8.71 17.98
N MET A 19 -14.29 7.77 17.13
CA MET A 19 -14.54 8.10 15.70
C MET A 19 -15.71 9.07 15.49
N GLY A 20 -16.74 9.03 16.35
CA GLY A 20 -17.83 10.01 16.32
C GLY A 20 -17.34 11.42 16.61
N GLU A 21 -16.42 11.56 17.56
CA GLU A 21 -15.76 12.83 17.88
C GLU A 21 -14.88 13.31 16.72
N VAL A 22 -14.06 12.43 16.13
CA VAL A 22 -13.23 12.74 14.95
C VAL A 22 -14.06 13.24 13.77
N ARG A 23 -15.25 12.69 13.54
CA ARG A 23 -16.16 13.16 12.49
C ARG A 23 -16.67 14.58 12.76
N ALA A 24 -17.06 14.87 14.00
CA ALA A 24 -17.48 16.22 14.38
C ALA A 24 -16.33 17.24 14.24
N LEU A 25 -15.12 16.85 14.65
CA LEU A 25 -13.91 17.66 14.50
C LEU A 25 -13.52 17.87 13.03
N LEU A 26 -13.80 16.91 12.14
CA LEU A 26 -13.63 17.07 10.70
C LEU A 26 -14.60 18.12 10.14
N ASP A 27 -15.90 18.00 10.45
CA ASP A 27 -16.90 18.99 10.00
C ASP A 27 -16.56 20.41 10.54
N GLU A 28 -16.09 20.52 11.80
CA GLU A 28 -15.63 21.78 12.39
C GLU A 28 -14.40 22.35 11.66
N ALA A 29 -13.36 21.53 11.45
CA ALA A 29 -12.14 21.95 10.75
C ALA A 29 -12.43 22.45 9.33
N LEU A 30 -13.36 21.80 8.62
CA LEU A 30 -13.77 22.20 7.28
C LEU A 30 -14.58 23.51 7.27
N ALA A 31 -15.32 23.81 8.35
CA ALA A 31 -16.09 25.04 8.48
C ALA A 31 -15.25 26.24 8.91
N THR A 32 -14.25 26.04 9.77
CA THR A 32 -13.45 27.11 10.37
C THR A 32 -12.11 27.33 9.69
N GLY A 33 -11.57 26.30 9.02
CA GLY A 33 -10.20 26.26 8.52
C GLY A 33 -9.14 25.97 9.59
N ASP A 34 -9.54 25.72 10.85
CA ASP A 34 -8.64 25.33 11.94
C ASP A 34 -8.76 23.82 12.22
N ASP A 35 -7.71 23.07 11.91
CA ASP A 35 -7.65 21.62 12.08
C ASP A 35 -6.93 21.18 13.36
N GLY A 36 -6.58 22.10 14.27
CA GLY A 36 -5.76 21.81 15.45
C GLY A 36 -6.35 20.73 16.36
N ALA A 37 -7.64 20.81 16.65
CA ALA A 37 -8.34 19.81 17.47
C ALA A 37 -8.46 18.46 16.75
N LEU A 38 -8.73 18.46 15.45
CA LEU A 38 -8.77 17.25 14.63
C LEU A 38 -7.42 16.53 14.58
N ARG A 39 -6.33 17.29 14.38
CA ARG A 39 -4.96 16.76 14.44
C ARG A 39 -4.68 16.10 15.78
N ALA A 40 -5.02 16.78 16.88
CA ALA A 40 -4.81 16.25 18.23
C ALA A 40 -5.56 14.94 18.46
N ALA A 41 -6.83 14.86 18.03
CA ALA A 41 -7.64 13.65 18.12
C ALA A 41 -7.06 12.49 17.28
N LEU A 42 -6.64 12.76 16.04
CA LEU A 42 -6.01 11.75 15.18
C LEU A 42 -4.69 11.22 15.78
N MET A 43 -3.86 12.11 16.31
CA MET A 43 -2.60 11.73 16.97
C MET A 43 -2.85 10.90 18.23
N ALA A 44 -3.82 11.26 19.06
CA ALA A 44 -4.20 10.50 20.24
C ALA A 44 -4.73 9.09 19.88
N GLY A 45 -5.54 8.97 18.83
CA GLY A 45 -6.07 7.70 18.33
C GLY A 45 -5.06 6.83 17.57
N SER A 46 -3.89 7.38 17.21
CA SER A 46 -2.89 6.70 16.35
C SER A 46 -2.22 5.49 17.02
N ARG A 47 -2.20 5.42 18.36
CA ARG A 47 -1.40 4.48 19.18
C ARG A 47 0.12 4.67 19.05
N LEU A 48 0.56 5.87 18.67
CA LEU A 48 1.96 6.27 18.66
C LEU A 48 2.27 7.21 19.86
N PRO A 49 3.53 7.26 20.35
CA PRO A 49 4.66 6.42 19.99
C PRO A 49 4.44 4.96 20.42
N GLY A 50 4.59 4.04 19.48
CA GLY A 50 4.26 2.63 19.66
C GLY A 50 4.70 1.79 18.46
N PRO A 51 4.82 0.47 18.59
CA PRO A 51 5.36 -0.37 17.53
C PRO A 51 4.46 -0.42 16.29
N ARG A 52 3.16 -0.11 16.43
CA ARG A 52 2.17 -0.18 15.35
C ARG A 52 1.18 0.97 15.46
N MET A 53 0.96 1.63 14.33
CA MET A 53 -0.12 2.60 14.17
C MET A 53 -1.46 1.87 14.03
N SER A 54 -2.55 2.44 14.52
CA SER A 54 -3.90 1.89 14.36
C SER A 54 -4.40 2.03 12.91
N LEU A 55 -4.18 0.98 12.10
CA LEU A 55 -4.64 0.96 10.70
C LEU A 55 -6.17 1.02 10.57
N GLU A 56 -6.89 0.39 11.51
CA GLU A 56 -8.35 0.44 11.55
C GLU A 56 -8.84 1.88 11.75
N PHE A 57 -8.22 2.63 12.66
CA PHE A 57 -8.59 4.01 12.93
C PHE A 57 -8.35 4.91 11.71
N VAL A 58 -7.21 4.76 11.03
CA VAL A 58 -6.91 5.48 9.78
C VAL A 58 -7.90 5.13 8.67
N ALA A 59 -8.24 3.86 8.51
CA ALA A 59 -9.22 3.42 7.52
C ALA A 59 -10.63 3.99 7.79
N ARG A 60 -11.04 4.06 9.07
CA ARG A 60 -12.33 4.65 9.45
C ARG A 60 -12.40 6.15 9.20
N PHE A 61 -11.30 6.87 9.43
CA PHE A 61 -11.21 8.28 9.04
C PHE A 61 -11.39 8.44 7.53
N ALA A 62 -10.65 7.65 6.73
CA ALA A 62 -10.77 7.67 5.28
C ALA A 62 -12.20 7.37 4.78
N VAL A 63 -12.88 6.38 5.38
CA VAL A 63 -14.30 6.09 5.08
C VAL A 63 -15.18 7.30 5.40
N SER A 64 -14.93 8.00 6.50
CA SER A 64 -15.70 9.21 6.87
C SER A 64 -15.50 10.34 5.85
N VAL A 65 -14.29 10.48 5.31
CA VAL A 65 -14.01 11.39 4.17
C VAL A 65 -14.77 10.94 2.93
N GLY A 66 -14.77 9.64 2.62
CA GLY A 66 -15.55 9.05 1.52
C GLY A 66 -17.07 9.29 1.63
N GLU A 67 -17.63 9.18 2.84
CA GLU A 67 -19.02 9.52 3.13
C GLU A 67 -19.28 11.03 2.93
N LEU A 68 -18.33 11.88 3.33
CA LEU A 68 -18.44 13.34 3.22
C LEU A 68 -18.45 13.82 1.77
N VAL A 69 -17.60 13.26 0.89
CA VAL A 69 -17.53 13.66 -0.54
C VAL A 69 -18.69 13.16 -1.41
N GLN A 70 -19.56 12.31 -0.85
CA GLN A 70 -20.80 11.84 -1.49
C GLN A 70 -22.03 12.69 -1.10
N ARG A 71 -21.88 13.65 -0.19
CA ARG A 71 -22.95 14.61 0.14
C ARG A 71 -23.28 15.47 -1.11
N PRO A 72 -24.51 16.00 -1.26
CA PRO A 72 -24.90 16.80 -2.44
C PRO A 72 -24.05 18.05 -2.69
N ASP A 73 -23.54 18.68 -1.64
CA ASP A 73 -22.66 19.85 -1.70
C ASP A 73 -21.46 19.61 -0.74
N PRO A 74 -20.49 18.78 -1.15
CA PRO A 74 -19.36 18.45 -0.29
C PRO A 74 -18.41 19.66 -0.22
N PRO A 75 -17.80 19.95 0.94
CA PRO A 75 -16.90 21.10 1.12
C PRO A 75 -15.51 20.85 0.52
N VAL A 76 -15.44 20.51 -0.77
CA VAL A 76 -14.20 20.11 -1.49
C VAL A 76 -13.13 21.19 -1.39
N GLY A 77 -13.52 22.47 -1.52
CA GLY A 77 -12.58 23.58 -1.44
C GLY A 77 -11.86 23.73 -0.10
N ALA A 78 -12.41 23.18 0.99
CA ALA A 78 -11.74 23.12 2.30
C ALA A 78 -11.06 21.76 2.53
N LEU A 79 -11.68 20.67 2.06
CA LEU A 79 -11.19 19.32 2.25
C LEU A 79 -9.88 19.06 1.49
N GLU A 80 -9.79 19.50 0.24
CA GLU A 80 -8.62 19.25 -0.59
C GLU A 80 -7.35 19.91 -0.01
N PRO A 81 -7.33 21.21 0.35
CA PRO A 81 -6.18 21.82 1.02
C PRO A 81 -5.82 21.17 2.36
N LEU A 82 -6.82 20.68 3.11
CA LEU A 82 -6.59 19.99 4.38
C LEU A 82 -5.81 18.68 4.17
N LEU A 83 -6.30 17.81 3.28
CA LEU A 83 -5.66 16.52 3.01
C LEU A 83 -4.31 16.69 2.31
N ASP A 84 -4.23 17.59 1.33
CA ASP A 84 -2.99 17.85 0.59
C ASP A 84 -1.94 18.49 1.49
N GLY A 85 -2.34 19.37 2.41
CA GLY A 85 -1.48 19.94 3.44
C GLY A 85 -0.92 18.86 4.38
N TRP A 86 -1.74 17.90 4.80
CA TRP A 86 -1.28 16.77 5.63
C TRP A 86 -0.36 15.81 4.88
N ALA A 87 -0.68 15.50 3.61
CA ALA A 87 0.15 14.63 2.78
C ALA A 87 1.52 15.26 2.47
N ALA A 88 1.60 16.59 2.41
CA ALA A 88 2.83 17.33 2.15
C ALA A 88 3.80 17.41 3.35
N LEU A 89 3.35 17.10 4.59
CA LEU A 89 4.19 17.16 5.79
C LEU A 89 5.43 16.26 5.63
N GLY A 90 6.62 16.84 5.70
CA GLY A 90 7.87 16.11 5.51
C GLY A 90 8.26 15.22 6.70
N PRO A 91 9.33 14.40 6.58
CA PRO A 91 9.83 13.60 7.69
C PRO A 91 10.29 14.39 8.92
N GLU A 92 10.61 15.69 8.76
CA GLU A 92 10.97 16.58 9.88
C GLU A 92 9.72 17.02 10.68
N GLU A 93 8.62 17.30 9.98
CA GLU A 93 7.36 17.77 10.58
C GLU A 93 6.52 16.60 11.11
N ALA A 94 6.55 15.46 10.42
CA ALA A 94 5.86 14.25 10.81
C ALA A 94 6.80 13.03 10.75
N PRO A 95 7.70 12.87 11.73
CA PRO A 95 8.65 11.76 11.78
C PRO A 95 7.95 10.40 11.82
N GLY A 96 8.52 9.43 11.12
CA GLY A 96 7.87 8.15 10.87
C GLY A 96 7.54 7.31 12.11
N ASP A 97 8.13 7.60 13.26
CA ASP A 97 7.98 6.91 14.56
C ASP A 97 7.25 7.76 15.62
N ARG A 98 6.75 8.94 15.24
CA ARG A 98 6.02 9.87 16.09
C ARG A 98 4.54 9.98 15.65
N PRO A 99 3.61 10.38 16.54
CA PRO A 99 2.18 10.43 16.24
C PRO A 99 1.79 11.24 15.01
N GLU A 100 2.54 12.29 14.70
CA GLU A 100 2.33 13.23 13.61
C GLU A 100 2.27 12.51 12.25
N VAL A 101 2.95 11.37 12.08
CA VAL A 101 2.88 10.56 10.84
C VAL A 101 1.47 10.03 10.54
N VAL A 102 0.56 10.03 11.52
CA VAL A 102 -0.84 9.66 11.28
C VAL A 102 -1.51 10.60 10.27
N LEU A 103 -1.10 11.87 10.21
CA LEU A 103 -1.70 12.87 9.33
C LEU A 103 -1.46 12.57 7.84
N PRO A 104 -0.21 12.40 7.34
CA PRO A 104 0.00 11.98 5.96
C PRO A 104 -0.57 10.59 5.69
N CYS A 105 -0.59 9.68 6.68
CA CYS A 105 -1.23 8.37 6.52
C CYS A 105 -2.75 8.49 6.32
N ALA A 106 -3.42 9.36 7.08
CA ALA A 106 -4.85 9.63 6.99
C ALA A 106 -5.21 10.28 5.65
N ALA A 107 -4.42 11.26 5.19
CA ALA A 107 -4.59 11.87 3.89
C ALA A 107 -4.46 10.84 2.75
N VAL A 108 -3.38 10.06 2.73
CA VAL A 108 -3.13 9.03 1.71
C VAL A 108 -4.22 7.95 1.69
N ALA A 109 -4.68 7.49 2.87
CA ALA A 109 -5.80 6.56 2.93
C ALA A 109 -7.09 7.17 2.36
N SER A 110 -7.32 8.46 2.64
CA SER A 110 -8.50 9.19 2.16
C SER A 110 -8.51 9.34 0.65
N TYR A 111 -7.36 9.55 -0.01
CA TYR A 111 -7.29 9.58 -1.48
C TYR A 111 -7.82 8.28 -2.12
N GLY A 112 -7.49 7.13 -1.54
CA GLY A 112 -8.00 5.83 -1.99
C GLY A 112 -9.52 5.68 -1.82
N GLU A 113 -10.07 6.17 -0.70
CA GLU A 113 -11.52 6.15 -0.48
C GLU A 113 -12.25 7.13 -1.40
N VAL A 114 -11.76 8.37 -1.53
CA VAL A 114 -12.33 9.40 -2.41
C VAL A 114 -12.35 8.92 -3.85
N GLY A 115 -11.24 8.40 -4.38
CA GLY A 115 -11.18 7.88 -5.75
C GLY A 115 -12.07 6.66 -5.98
N ALA A 116 -12.38 5.89 -4.93
CA ALA A 116 -13.28 4.75 -5.00
C ALA A 116 -14.76 5.16 -5.04
N VAL A 117 -15.15 6.20 -4.31
CA VAL A 117 -16.55 6.66 -4.24
C VAL A 117 -16.88 7.78 -5.24
N ARG A 118 -15.87 8.44 -5.81
CA ARG A 118 -15.97 9.47 -6.85
C ARG A 118 -15.10 9.09 -8.06
N PRO A 119 -15.59 8.21 -8.96
CA PRO A 119 -14.82 7.72 -10.11
C PRO A 119 -14.32 8.82 -11.06
N ASP A 120 -15.03 9.95 -11.10
CA ASP A 120 -14.70 11.17 -11.84
C ASP A 120 -13.46 11.88 -11.27
N TRP A 121 -13.15 11.71 -9.99
CA TRP A 121 -11.98 12.30 -9.31
C TRP A 121 -10.80 11.33 -9.22
N TRP A 122 -11.01 10.06 -9.58
CA TRP A 122 -9.99 9.02 -9.57
C TRP A 122 -8.64 9.42 -10.19
N PRO A 123 -8.56 10.14 -11.35
CA PRO A 123 -7.27 10.49 -11.94
C PRO A 123 -6.41 11.36 -11.01
N ASP A 124 -7.05 12.33 -10.34
CA ASP A 124 -6.35 13.25 -9.44
C ASP A 124 -5.93 12.52 -8.16
N GLU A 125 -6.80 11.69 -7.60
CA GLU A 125 -6.49 10.89 -6.41
C GLU A 125 -5.35 9.88 -6.66
N VAL A 126 -5.33 9.23 -7.82
CA VAL A 126 -4.24 8.33 -8.22
C VAL A 126 -2.93 9.09 -8.44
N ALA A 127 -2.97 10.31 -8.97
CA ALA A 127 -1.79 11.16 -9.09
C ALA A 127 -1.21 11.51 -7.70
N LYS A 128 -2.08 11.86 -6.73
CA LYS A 128 -1.69 12.11 -5.33
C LYS A 128 -1.09 10.85 -4.68
N LEU A 129 -1.70 9.68 -4.88
CA LEU A 129 -1.18 8.40 -4.41
C LEU A 129 0.19 8.05 -5.03
N ARG A 130 0.37 8.34 -6.33
CA ARG A 130 1.66 8.13 -7.02
C ARG A 130 2.76 9.00 -6.45
N GLN A 131 2.46 10.25 -6.11
CA GLN A 131 3.40 11.14 -5.43
C GLN A 131 3.76 10.60 -4.03
N ALA A 132 2.74 10.24 -3.23
CA ALA A 132 2.92 9.68 -1.90
C ALA A 132 3.68 8.34 -1.89
N ALA A 133 3.65 7.57 -2.98
CA ALA A 133 4.44 6.35 -3.11
C ALA A 133 5.94 6.60 -2.92
N GLY A 134 6.43 7.80 -3.25
CA GLY A 134 7.82 8.22 -3.09
C GLY A 134 8.25 8.59 -1.67
N ASP A 135 7.35 8.53 -0.68
CA ASP A 135 7.62 8.98 0.69
C ASP A 135 8.74 8.16 1.38
N ALA A 136 9.62 8.84 2.11
CA ALA A 136 10.72 8.21 2.85
C ALA A 136 10.24 7.36 4.06
N ARG A 137 9.04 7.61 4.58
CA ARG A 137 8.46 6.93 5.74
C ARG A 137 7.70 5.70 5.29
N TRP A 138 8.14 4.53 5.76
CA TRP A 138 7.55 3.26 5.37
C TRP A 138 6.05 3.15 5.66
N ARG A 139 5.55 3.78 6.75
CA ARG A 139 4.11 3.80 7.09
C ARG A 139 3.26 4.43 6.00
N VAL A 140 3.68 5.60 5.48
CA VAL A 140 2.99 6.28 4.38
C VAL A 140 2.97 5.37 3.15
N ARG A 141 4.10 4.72 2.83
CA ARG A 141 4.17 3.80 1.68
C ARG A 141 3.31 2.54 1.84
N GLU A 142 3.03 2.07 3.05
CA GLU A 142 2.05 0.99 3.28
C GLU A 142 0.62 1.49 3.04
N LEU A 143 0.31 2.73 3.45
CA LEU A 143 -1.01 3.32 3.22
C LEU A 143 -1.28 3.60 1.74
N VAL A 144 -0.26 3.91 0.94
CA VAL A 144 -0.42 3.97 -0.52
C VAL A 144 -0.86 2.61 -1.08
N ALA A 145 -0.25 1.51 -0.62
CA ALA A 145 -0.65 0.18 -1.07
C ALA A 145 -2.08 -0.17 -0.63
N ALA A 146 -2.46 0.18 0.61
CA ALA A 146 -3.81 -0.01 1.12
C ALA A 146 -4.85 0.83 0.34
N ALA A 147 -4.53 2.09 0.02
CA ALA A 147 -5.38 2.96 -0.77
C ALA A 147 -5.58 2.43 -2.20
N MET A 148 -4.52 1.95 -2.86
CA MET A 148 -4.64 1.30 -4.17
C MET A 148 -5.41 -0.03 -4.10
N GLN A 149 -5.31 -0.79 -3.01
CA GLN A 149 -6.14 -1.98 -2.79
C GLN A 149 -7.62 -1.63 -2.66
N ARG A 150 -7.94 -0.51 -2.01
CA ARG A 150 -9.31 0.00 -1.94
C ARG A 150 -9.85 0.40 -3.32
N LEU A 151 -9.01 0.99 -4.17
CA LEU A 151 -9.34 1.28 -5.56
C LEU A 151 -9.51 0.00 -6.40
N LEU A 152 -8.68 -1.03 -6.20
CA LEU A 152 -8.83 -2.35 -6.84
C LEU A 152 -10.15 -3.04 -6.46
N GLU A 153 -10.62 -2.82 -5.23
CA GLU A 153 -11.92 -3.33 -4.76
C GLU A 153 -13.10 -2.62 -5.46
N ALA A 154 -12.98 -1.31 -5.70
CA ALA A 154 -14.00 -0.52 -6.39
C ALA A 154 -14.04 -0.76 -7.90
N ASP A 155 -12.88 -0.74 -8.54
CA ASP A 155 -12.71 -0.93 -9.99
C ASP A 155 -11.39 -1.66 -10.26
N TRP A 156 -11.51 -2.98 -10.39
CA TRP A 156 -10.35 -3.86 -10.60
C TRP A 156 -9.65 -3.56 -11.92
N ASP A 157 -10.38 -3.50 -13.03
CA ASP A 157 -9.80 -3.45 -14.37
C ASP A 157 -9.07 -2.13 -14.61
N ARG A 158 -9.67 -1.01 -14.18
CA ARG A 158 -9.02 0.30 -14.26
C ARG A 158 -7.77 0.36 -13.39
N THR A 159 -7.87 -0.10 -12.14
CA THR A 159 -6.78 0.05 -11.17
C THR A 159 -5.63 -0.92 -11.42
N ILE A 160 -5.89 -2.14 -11.89
CA ILE A 160 -4.82 -3.10 -12.19
C ILE A 160 -3.99 -2.65 -13.40
N GLU A 161 -4.61 -1.98 -14.38
CA GLU A 161 -3.89 -1.41 -15.52
C GLU A 161 -2.96 -0.27 -15.08
N GLU A 162 -3.42 0.62 -14.20
CA GLU A 162 -2.58 1.65 -13.60
C GLU A 162 -1.38 1.04 -12.84
N LEU A 163 -1.61 -0.03 -12.08
CA LEU A 163 -0.55 -0.74 -11.36
C LEU A 163 0.46 -1.41 -12.30
N ARG A 164 0.07 -1.86 -13.49
CA ARG A 164 1.02 -2.34 -14.51
C ARG A 164 1.94 -1.21 -14.96
N GLY A 165 1.39 -0.01 -15.21
CA GLY A 165 2.18 1.19 -15.51
C GLY A 165 3.11 1.60 -14.36
N TRP A 166 2.65 1.48 -13.11
CA TRP A 166 3.49 1.74 -11.93
C TRP A 166 4.63 0.73 -11.77
N ALA A 167 4.40 -0.54 -12.10
CA ALA A 167 5.42 -1.59 -12.04
C ALA A 167 6.58 -1.37 -13.02
N GLU A 168 6.39 -0.55 -14.04
CA GLU A 168 7.37 -0.17 -15.07
C GLU A 168 7.92 1.24 -14.87
N ALA A 169 7.53 1.92 -13.79
CA ALA A 169 7.98 3.27 -13.50
C ALA A 169 9.50 3.32 -13.20
N ARG A 170 10.13 4.46 -13.51
CA ARG A 170 11.55 4.70 -13.17
C ARG A 170 11.82 4.73 -11.66
N GLY A 171 10.84 5.19 -10.87
CA GLY A 171 10.97 5.36 -9.42
C GLY A 171 10.79 4.04 -8.66
N PRO A 172 11.81 3.53 -7.93
CA PRO A 172 11.74 2.22 -7.28
C PRO A 172 10.62 2.10 -6.23
N LEU A 173 10.28 3.19 -5.56
CA LEU A 173 9.20 3.20 -4.56
C LEU A 173 7.80 3.15 -5.19
N VAL A 174 7.63 3.68 -6.40
CA VAL A 174 6.38 3.53 -7.18
C VAL A 174 6.20 2.08 -7.61
N VAL A 175 7.27 1.45 -8.10
CA VAL A 175 7.27 0.02 -8.45
C VAL A 175 6.99 -0.85 -7.22
N ARG A 176 7.54 -0.48 -6.07
CA ARG A 176 7.25 -1.13 -4.78
C ARG A 176 5.78 -1.03 -4.43
N ALA A 177 5.18 0.16 -4.57
CA ALA A 177 3.76 0.38 -4.34
C ALA A 177 2.93 -0.51 -5.27
N ALA A 178 3.29 -0.63 -6.55
CA ALA A 178 2.63 -1.52 -7.49
C ALA A 178 2.62 -2.98 -7.02
N ALA A 179 3.82 -3.50 -6.70
CA ALA A 179 4.00 -4.87 -6.26
C ALA A 179 3.24 -5.17 -4.95
N ALA A 180 3.24 -4.24 -3.99
CA ALA A 180 2.54 -4.38 -2.72
C ALA A 180 1.01 -4.31 -2.88
N SER A 181 0.51 -3.38 -3.71
CA SER A 181 -0.92 -3.20 -3.95
C SER A 181 -1.56 -4.44 -4.58
N ALA A 182 -0.88 -5.03 -5.58
CA ALA A 182 -1.34 -6.25 -6.25
C ALA A 182 -1.26 -7.52 -5.37
N ALA A 183 -0.64 -7.45 -4.18
CA ALA A 183 -0.41 -8.59 -3.29
C ALA A 183 -1.40 -8.67 -2.11
N GLU A 184 -2.70 -8.48 -2.38
CA GLU A 184 -3.80 -8.60 -1.40
C GLU A 184 -4.63 -9.88 -1.66
N PRO A 185 -4.44 -10.96 -0.87
CA PRO A 185 -5.10 -12.24 -1.07
C PRO A 185 -6.63 -12.17 -1.20
N ARG A 186 -7.30 -11.26 -0.46
CA ARG A 186 -8.77 -11.14 -0.50
C ARG A 186 -9.27 -10.74 -1.90
N LEU A 187 -8.45 -10.06 -2.70
CA LEU A 187 -8.81 -9.61 -4.03
C LEU A 187 -8.46 -10.62 -5.14
N LEU A 188 -7.75 -11.71 -4.82
CA LEU A 188 -7.22 -12.67 -5.80
C LEU A 188 -8.03 -13.97 -5.93
N ALA A 189 -9.30 -13.96 -5.53
CA ALA A 189 -10.15 -15.16 -5.59
C ALA A 189 -10.46 -15.64 -7.02
N SER A 190 -10.43 -14.73 -8.00
CA SER A 190 -10.64 -15.06 -9.42
C SER A 190 -9.31 -15.43 -10.10
N PRO A 191 -9.25 -16.49 -10.92
CA PRO A 191 -8.07 -16.83 -11.70
C PRO A 191 -7.53 -15.67 -12.55
N ALA A 192 -8.42 -14.86 -13.15
CA ALA A 192 -8.03 -13.71 -13.95
C ALA A 192 -7.36 -12.61 -13.10
N ARG A 193 -7.88 -12.38 -11.89
CA ARG A 193 -7.30 -11.40 -10.95
C ARG A 193 -5.95 -11.88 -10.42
N ALA A 194 -5.85 -13.16 -10.07
CA ALA A 194 -4.61 -13.78 -9.63
C ALA A 194 -3.50 -13.69 -10.71
N GLU A 195 -3.84 -13.98 -11.97
CA GLU A 195 -2.90 -13.87 -13.09
C GLU A 195 -2.48 -12.41 -13.36
N ALA A 196 -3.42 -11.46 -13.32
CA ALA A 196 -3.10 -10.05 -13.48
C ALA A 196 -2.20 -9.53 -12.34
N ALA A 197 -2.42 -9.97 -11.10
CA ALA A 197 -1.53 -9.67 -9.99
C ALA A 197 -0.13 -10.26 -10.19
N LEU A 198 -0.03 -11.51 -10.68
CA LEU A 198 1.25 -12.13 -11.03
C LEU A 198 1.96 -11.37 -12.15
N ASP A 199 1.22 -10.82 -13.12
CA ASP A 199 1.77 -9.96 -14.18
C ASP A 199 2.43 -8.69 -13.63
N VAL A 200 1.77 -8.01 -12.69
CA VAL A 200 2.36 -6.85 -11.98
C VAL A 200 3.67 -7.25 -11.28
N GLN A 201 3.72 -8.42 -10.66
CA GLN A 201 4.96 -8.91 -10.04
C GLN A 201 6.06 -9.15 -11.09
N ARG A 202 5.74 -9.75 -12.25
CA ARG A 202 6.70 -9.98 -13.34
C ARG A 202 7.31 -8.67 -13.84
N ARG A 203 6.47 -7.65 -14.07
CA ARG A 203 6.91 -6.31 -14.48
C ARG A 203 7.80 -5.65 -13.42
N ALA A 204 7.39 -5.70 -12.15
CA ALA A 204 8.17 -5.13 -11.06
C ALA A 204 9.55 -5.82 -10.91
N VAL A 205 9.61 -7.14 -11.08
CA VAL A 205 10.87 -7.90 -11.12
C VAL A 205 11.74 -7.47 -12.29
N ALA A 206 11.18 -7.31 -13.49
CA ALA A 206 11.94 -6.85 -14.66
C ALA A 206 12.53 -5.44 -14.43
N THR A 207 11.73 -4.51 -13.89
CA THR A 207 12.17 -3.16 -13.54
C THR A 207 13.26 -3.17 -12.47
N PHE A 208 13.15 -4.03 -11.46
CA PHE A 208 14.18 -4.23 -10.44
C PHE A 208 15.48 -4.80 -11.04
N ALA A 209 15.37 -5.82 -11.90
CA ALA A 209 16.51 -6.48 -12.53
C ALA A 209 17.31 -5.51 -13.41
N ALA A 210 16.63 -4.58 -14.09
CA ALA A 210 17.25 -3.54 -14.91
C ALA A 210 18.04 -2.47 -14.12
N GLN A 211 17.91 -2.42 -12.78
CA GLN A 211 18.65 -1.45 -11.95
C GLN A 211 20.15 -1.80 -11.89
N PRO A 212 21.07 -0.85 -12.15
CA PRO A 212 22.50 -1.06 -11.98
C PRO A 212 22.88 -1.47 -10.56
N ALA A 213 23.93 -2.29 -10.42
CA ALA A 213 24.35 -2.85 -9.14
C ALA A 213 24.70 -1.79 -8.08
N GLU A 214 25.17 -0.62 -8.52
CA GLU A 214 25.51 0.54 -7.69
C GLU A 214 24.24 1.14 -7.08
N VAL A 215 23.19 1.30 -7.88
CA VAL A 215 21.91 1.91 -7.49
C VAL A 215 21.10 0.99 -6.58
N ARG A 216 21.28 -0.33 -6.70
CA ARG A 216 20.59 -1.32 -5.83
C ARG A 216 20.94 -1.21 -4.35
N ARG A 217 21.99 -0.46 -4.00
CA ARG A 217 22.37 -0.18 -2.60
C ARG A 217 21.60 0.99 -1.98
N THR A 218 20.87 1.77 -2.78
CA THR A 218 20.03 2.86 -2.27
C THR A 218 18.87 2.32 -1.42
N GLU A 219 18.36 3.12 -0.47
CA GLU A 219 17.24 2.71 0.39
C GLU A 219 15.99 2.37 -0.44
N ALA A 220 15.67 3.21 -1.44
CA ALA A 220 14.51 3.02 -2.31
C ALA A 220 14.52 1.67 -3.05
N VAL A 221 15.67 1.29 -3.64
CA VAL A 221 15.77 0.01 -4.36
C VAL A 221 15.82 -1.17 -3.39
N ARG A 222 16.43 -1.00 -2.21
CA ARG A 222 16.36 -2.02 -1.14
C ARG A 222 14.94 -2.25 -0.67
N ALA A 223 14.13 -1.19 -0.54
CA ALA A 223 12.72 -1.28 -0.18
C ALA A 223 11.90 -2.03 -1.25
N LEU A 224 12.15 -1.78 -2.54
CA LEU A 224 11.57 -2.55 -3.64
C LEU A 224 11.96 -4.03 -3.57
N ARG A 225 13.26 -4.33 -3.44
CA ARG A 225 13.76 -5.71 -3.30
C ARG A 225 13.10 -6.45 -2.15
N GLN A 226 12.96 -5.79 -1.00
CA GLN A 226 12.30 -6.35 0.18
C GLN A 226 10.81 -6.63 -0.07
N ALA A 227 10.10 -5.72 -0.74
CA ALA A 227 8.70 -5.95 -1.13
C ALA A 227 8.57 -7.19 -2.03
N LEU A 228 9.38 -7.27 -3.09
CA LEU A 228 9.41 -8.43 -3.98
C LEU A 228 9.70 -9.74 -3.23
N GLY A 229 10.51 -9.71 -2.16
CA GLY A 229 10.80 -10.85 -1.28
C GLY A 229 9.60 -11.42 -0.50
N PHE A 230 8.42 -10.79 -0.57
CA PHE A 230 7.19 -11.36 -0.01
C PHE A 230 5.95 -11.25 -0.89
N THR A 231 5.85 -10.25 -1.78
CA THR A 231 4.65 -10.01 -2.59
C THR A 231 4.43 -11.11 -3.63
N ILE A 232 5.50 -11.64 -4.23
CA ILE A 232 5.42 -12.68 -5.27
C ILE A 232 4.70 -13.93 -4.75
N SER A 233 5.01 -14.36 -3.53
CA SER A 233 4.39 -15.53 -2.91
C SER A 233 2.86 -15.40 -2.76
N VAL A 234 2.33 -14.18 -2.72
CA VAL A 234 0.87 -13.94 -2.66
C VAL A 234 0.23 -14.29 -4.00
N ALA A 235 0.77 -13.76 -5.10
CA ALA A 235 0.27 -14.05 -6.44
C ALA A 235 0.50 -15.51 -6.84
N VAL A 236 1.66 -16.09 -6.49
CA VAL A 236 1.95 -17.52 -6.73
C VAL A 236 0.98 -18.41 -5.96
N ALA A 237 0.68 -18.11 -4.68
CA ALA A 237 -0.28 -18.90 -3.92
C ALA A 237 -1.70 -18.83 -4.50
N ALA A 238 -2.07 -17.71 -5.13
CA ALA A 238 -3.39 -17.55 -5.74
C ALA A 238 -3.50 -18.22 -7.12
N THR A 239 -2.40 -18.28 -7.88
CA THR A 239 -2.36 -18.86 -9.24
C THR A 239 -1.96 -20.33 -9.27
N GLY A 240 -1.13 -20.77 -8.32
CA GLY A 240 -0.37 -22.02 -8.42
C GLY A 240 0.76 -21.97 -9.46
N ASP A 241 1.06 -20.80 -10.05
CA ASP A 241 2.10 -20.65 -11.07
C ASP A 241 3.46 -20.27 -10.47
N PHE A 242 4.40 -21.22 -10.49
CA PHE A 242 5.75 -21.04 -9.96
C PHE A 242 6.77 -20.51 -10.98
N ARG A 243 6.40 -20.27 -12.24
CA ARG A 243 7.37 -19.93 -13.31
C ARG A 243 8.21 -18.70 -13.00
N LEU A 244 7.62 -17.67 -12.38
CA LEU A 244 8.40 -16.49 -11.96
C LEU A 244 9.45 -16.87 -10.89
N LEU A 245 9.10 -17.74 -9.94
CA LEU A 245 10.07 -18.21 -8.94
C LEU A 245 11.13 -19.14 -9.55
N ASP A 246 10.80 -19.94 -10.59
CA ASP A 246 11.80 -20.73 -11.34
C ASP A 246 12.85 -19.81 -11.97
N VAL A 247 12.41 -18.75 -12.67
CA VAL A 247 13.31 -17.76 -13.28
C VAL A 247 14.19 -17.07 -12.24
N LEU A 248 13.63 -16.68 -11.10
CA LEU A 248 14.36 -16.00 -10.04
C LEU A 248 15.37 -16.93 -9.34
N ALA A 249 15.01 -18.19 -9.11
CA ALA A 249 15.88 -19.17 -8.48
C ALA A 249 17.08 -19.54 -9.35
N ALA A 250 16.89 -19.66 -10.66
CA ALA A 250 17.93 -20.00 -11.63
C ALA A 250 18.82 -18.82 -12.07
N SER A 251 18.53 -17.59 -11.61
CA SER A 251 19.27 -16.40 -12.02
C SER A 251 20.69 -16.38 -11.44
N ASP A 252 21.68 -15.88 -12.20
CA ASP A 252 23.03 -15.58 -11.68
C ASP A 252 23.07 -14.32 -10.79
N ASP A 253 22.01 -13.53 -10.80
CA ASP A 253 21.86 -12.36 -9.95
C ASP A 253 21.53 -12.75 -8.49
N LYS A 254 22.44 -12.43 -7.57
CA LYS A 254 22.31 -12.73 -6.15
C LYS A 254 21.08 -12.10 -5.49
N ASP A 255 20.61 -10.96 -5.99
CA ASP A 255 19.43 -10.29 -5.45
C ASP A 255 18.15 -10.96 -5.92
N LEU A 256 18.10 -11.42 -7.17
CA LEU A 256 16.98 -12.20 -7.69
C LEU A 256 16.88 -13.57 -7.01
N ARG A 257 17.99 -14.29 -6.82
CA ARG A 257 18.00 -15.53 -6.01
C ARG A 257 17.57 -15.28 -4.57
N TRP A 258 17.96 -14.15 -3.98
CA TRP A 258 17.48 -13.79 -2.64
C TRP A 258 15.96 -13.57 -2.62
N VAL A 259 15.40 -12.86 -3.61
CA VAL A 259 13.95 -12.66 -3.73
C VAL A 259 13.24 -14.02 -3.82
N ALA A 260 13.74 -14.95 -4.63
CA ALA A 260 13.17 -16.30 -4.71
C ALA A 260 13.18 -17.00 -3.34
N ARG A 261 14.32 -17.04 -2.66
CA ARG A 261 14.47 -17.69 -1.34
C ARG A 261 13.55 -17.12 -0.27
N GLU A 262 13.37 -15.80 -0.22
CA GLU A 262 12.47 -15.18 0.76
C GLU A 262 11.00 -15.57 0.53
N ASN A 263 10.57 -15.65 -0.73
CA ASN A 263 9.22 -16.08 -1.06
C ASN A 263 8.97 -17.57 -0.74
N LEU A 264 9.96 -18.43 -0.98
CA LEU A 264 9.89 -19.88 -0.68
C LEU A 264 9.83 -20.22 0.82
N ARG A 265 10.01 -19.23 1.70
CA ARG A 265 9.83 -19.38 3.16
C ARG A 265 8.42 -19.07 3.62
N LYS A 266 7.56 -18.50 2.76
CA LYS A 266 6.23 -18.05 3.18
C LYS A 266 5.30 -19.25 3.32
N LYS A 267 4.64 -19.36 4.49
CA LYS A 267 3.71 -20.45 4.83
C LYS A 267 2.61 -20.67 3.80
N ARG A 268 2.19 -19.62 3.10
CA ARG A 268 1.17 -19.68 2.04
C ARG A 268 1.53 -20.60 0.87
N LEU A 269 2.81 -20.89 0.66
CA LEU A 269 3.27 -21.82 -0.39
C LEU A 269 3.38 -23.27 0.12
N ALA A 270 3.11 -23.55 1.39
CA ALA A 270 3.18 -24.90 1.96
C ALA A 270 2.36 -25.98 1.21
N PRO A 271 1.27 -25.67 0.49
CA PRO A 271 0.58 -26.65 -0.35
C PRO A 271 1.38 -27.23 -1.53
N TRP A 272 2.53 -26.64 -1.90
CA TRP A 272 3.39 -27.09 -3.02
C TRP A 272 4.80 -27.51 -2.54
N PRO A 273 4.92 -28.58 -1.74
CA PRO A 273 6.20 -28.98 -1.15
C PRO A 273 7.25 -29.41 -2.20
N GLU A 274 6.83 -30.03 -3.30
CA GLU A 274 7.71 -30.48 -4.38
C GLU A 274 8.34 -29.30 -5.13
N ASP A 275 7.54 -28.31 -5.52
CA ASP A 275 8.02 -27.06 -6.13
C ASP A 275 8.98 -26.33 -5.20
N ILE A 276 8.65 -26.23 -3.90
CA ILE A 276 9.54 -25.60 -2.91
C ILE A 276 10.89 -26.32 -2.84
N ALA A 277 10.90 -27.66 -2.80
CA ALA A 277 12.14 -28.44 -2.71
C ALA A 277 13.00 -28.25 -3.97
N ARG A 278 12.39 -28.36 -5.16
CA ARG A 278 13.06 -28.11 -6.46
C ARG A 278 13.68 -26.72 -6.51
N LEU A 279 12.91 -25.69 -6.18
CA LEU A 279 13.33 -24.30 -6.26
C LEU A 279 14.40 -23.93 -5.22
N ARG A 280 14.37 -24.53 -4.03
CA ARG A 280 15.41 -24.33 -3.03
C ARG A 280 16.75 -24.91 -3.47
N ALA A 281 16.75 -26.06 -4.15
CA ALA A 281 17.97 -26.63 -4.72
C ALA A 281 18.57 -25.75 -5.82
N LEU A 282 17.73 -25.11 -6.65
CA LEU A 282 18.16 -24.18 -7.69
C LEU A 282 18.71 -22.87 -7.13
N ALA A 283 18.10 -22.34 -6.06
CA ALA A 283 18.48 -21.05 -5.46
C ALA A 283 19.65 -21.13 -4.46
N SER A 284 20.30 -22.30 -4.34
CA SER A 284 21.40 -22.59 -3.41
C SER A 284 22.59 -21.66 -3.59
#